data_AF-A0A919ESP6-F1
#
_entry.id   AF-A0A919ESP6-F1
#
_cell.length_a   1.000
_cell.length_b   1.000
_cell.length_c   1.000
_cell.angle_alpha   90.00
_cell.angle_beta   90.00
_cell.angle_gamma   90.00
#
_symmetry.space_group_name_H-M   'P 1'
#
loop_
_entity.id
_entity.type
_entity.pdbx_description
1 polymer ?
#
loop_
_entity_poly.entity_id
_entity_poly.type
_entity_poly.pdbx_seq_one_letter_code
_entity_poly.pdbx_strand_id
1 'polypeptide(L)'
;MDAWMRSQPADVPPKPPSKGRKHSSVRAAEIWEGLNERQRTYLAACYQEDQEVERQATAARAAGSGKRIPAAEWRKIPFTIKADPEFTGYTALQDRLRVLGEHDAGAGQTFKALATRGLVVVSEDQVEVFPLGFVPRVLVELTRLGRACARAGLGEAPSARRPTHLLSEWLWSSLMKVASAGPDGLSDDDMWGRSKFYLGTGYRPHGPHGGRSRGLIDEFPVTEGEGEEAFVREYRWRLTDAGRQHITEYRDTYRGMYPNVPIAELA
;
A
#
# COMPACT_ATOMS: atom_id res chain seq x y z
N MET A 1 -27.63 21.80 -2.50
CA MET A 1 -26.73 22.46 -1.53
C MET A 1 -25.84 21.36 -0.98
N ASP A 2 -24.57 21.36 -1.41
CA ASP A 2 -23.63 20.24 -1.33
C ASP A 2 -23.36 19.77 0.12
N ALA A 3 -23.24 18.46 0.35
CA ALA A 3 -23.15 17.84 1.68
C ALA A 3 -21.92 18.33 2.50
N TRP A 4 -20.89 18.81 1.80
CA TRP A 4 -19.74 19.47 2.37
C TRP A 4 -20.11 20.78 3.10
N MET A 5 -21.06 21.57 2.56
CA MET A 5 -21.51 22.85 3.14
C MET A 5 -22.34 22.69 4.43
N ARG A 6 -22.96 21.53 4.67
CA ARG A 6 -23.70 21.28 5.92
C ARG A 6 -22.78 20.92 7.10
N SER A 7 -21.56 20.45 6.82
CA SER A 7 -20.64 19.99 7.86
C SER A 7 -19.72 21.09 8.38
N GLN A 8 -19.17 21.98 7.51
CA GLN A 8 -18.43 23.20 7.89
C GLN A 8 -18.40 24.23 6.73
N PRO A 9 -19.20 25.32 6.77
CA PRO A 9 -19.29 26.30 5.67
C PRO A 9 -18.04 27.19 5.48
N ALA A 10 -17.01 27.07 6.33
CA ALA A 10 -15.82 27.93 6.31
C ALA A 10 -14.52 27.26 5.85
N ASP A 11 -14.51 25.94 5.62
CA ASP A 11 -13.31 25.21 5.21
C ASP A 11 -13.07 25.33 3.70
N VAL A 12 -11.84 25.17 3.21
CA VAL A 12 -11.52 25.17 1.76
C VAL A 12 -11.44 23.72 1.26
N PRO A 13 -11.99 23.37 0.08
CA PRO A 13 -11.94 22.01 -0.44
C PRO A 13 -10.49 21.49 -0.52
N PRO A 14 -10.24 20.19 -0.28
CA PRO A 14 -8.90 19.65 -0.34
C PRO A 14 -8.31 19.84 -1.74
N LYS A 15 -7.28 20.70 -1.83
CA LYS A 15 -6.56 20.95 -3.08
C LYS A 15 -5.91 19.65 -3.57
N PRO A 16 -5.97 19.34 -4.88
CA PRO A 16 -5.21 18.24 -5.46
C PRO A 16 -3.70 18.44 -5.18
N PRO A 17 -2.92 17.36 -5.02
CA PRO A 17 -1.51 17.48 -4.67
C PRO A 17 -0.76 18.31 -5.73
N SER A 18 -0.02 19.31 -5.25
CA SER A 18 0.85 20.16 -6.06
C SER A 18 2.09 19.39 -6.55
N LYS A 19 2.72 19.92 -7.60
CA LYS A 19 3.79 19.36 -8.47
C LYS A 19 5.13 18.97 -7.79
N GLY A 20 5.16 18.57 -6.51
CA GLY A 20 6.39 18.23 -5.79
C GLY A 20 7.09 16.93 -6.22
N ARG A 21 6.44 16.08 -7.04
CA ARG A 21 6.96 14.75 -7.42
C ARG A 21 8.09 14.77 -8.45
N LYS A 22 8.20 15.83 -9.28
CA LYS A 22 9.21 15.88 -10.36
C LYS A 22 10.64 16.05 -9.85
N HIS A 23 10.84 16.76 -8.75
CA HIS A 23 12.19 17.03 -8.23
C HIS A 23 12.86 15.81 -7.59
N SER A 24 12.09 14.91 -6.99
CA SER A 24 12.66 13.70 -6.35
C SER A 24 13.06 12.63 -7.35
N SER A 25 12.40 12.54 -8.50
CA SER A 25 12.78 11.61 -9.58
C SER A 25 14.06 12.06 -10.29
N VAL A 26 14.23 13.38 -10.52
CA VAL A 26 15.45 13.93 -11.13
C VAL A 26 16.67 13.66 -10.24
N ARG A 27 16.57 13.98 -8.94
CA ARG A 27 17.65 13.71 -7.99
C ARG A 27 18.01 12.23 -7.89
N ALA A 28 17.03 11.34 -7.99
CA ALA A 28 17.27 9.90 -7.96
C ALA A 28 18.04 9.41 -9.20
N ALA A 29 17.73 9.96 -10.38
CA ALA A 29 18.45 9.66 -11.62
C ALA A 29 19.89 10.20 -11.58
N GLU A 30 20.11 11.41 -11.08
CA GLU A 30 21.46 11.98 -10.91
C GLU A 30 22.33 11.12 -9.99
N ILE A 31 21.76 10.63 -8.88
CA ILE A 31 22.48 9.74 -7.97
C ILE A 31 22.83 8.42 -8.67
N TRP A 32 21.90 7.84 -9.44
CA TRP A 32 22.14 6.62 -10.21
C TRP A 32 23.31 6.80 -11.19
N GLU A 33 23.32 7.91 -11.92
CA GLU A 33 24.41 8.20 -12.87
C GLU A 33 25.76 8.37 -12.18
N GLY A 34 25.78 8.88 -10.94
CA GLY A 34 26.99 8.99 -10.13
C GLY A 34 27.48 7.67 -9.50
N LEU A 35 26.75 6.57 -9.65
CA LEU A 35 27.20 5.25 -9.18
C LEU A 35 28.13 4.61 -10.23
N ASN A 36 29.18 3.93 -9.76
CA ASN A 36 29.96 3.07 -10.66
C ASN A 36 29.17 1.80 -11.03
N GLU A 37 29.63 1.09 -12.05
CA GLU A 37 28.94 -0.10 -12.59
C GLU A 37 28.64 -1.14 -11.49
N ARG A 38 29.64 -1.46 -10.67
CA ARG A 38 29.48 -2.38 -9.53
C ARG A 38 28.41 -1.93 -8.54
N GLN A 39 28.39 -0.65 -8.15
CA GLN A 39 27.38 -0.09 -7.24
C GLN A 39 25.98 -0.14 -7.86
N ARG A 40 25.85 0.13 -9.17
CA ARG A 40 24.59 0.00 -9.92
C ARG A 40 24.10 -1.45 -9.88
N THR A 41 24.98 -2.41 -10.15
CA THR A 41 24.68 -3.85 -10.11
C THR A 41 24.18 -4.30 -8.74
N TYR A 42 24.88 -3.93 -7.66
CA TYR A 42 24.47 -4.27 -6.30
C TYR A 42 23.13 -3.63 -5.92
N LEU A 43 22.94 -2.35 -6.25
CA LEU A 43 21.69 -1.65 -5.93
C LEU A 43 20.50 -2.24 -6.72
N ALA A 44 20.70 -2.56 -8.00
CA ALA A 44 19.69 -3.23 -8.83
C ALA A 44 19.35 -4.62 -8.30
N ALA A 45 20.37 -5.40 -7.90
CA ALA A 45 20.16 -6.73 -7.34
C ALA A 45 19.33 -6.67 -6.06
N CYS A 46 19.65 -5.78 -5.12
CA CYS A 46 18.83 -5.57 -3.92
C CYS A 46 17.41 -5.12 -4.26
N TYR A 47 17.23 -4.29 -5.29
CA TYR A 47 15.91 -3.81 -5.69
C TYR A 47 15.05 -4.92 -6.27
N GLN A 48 15.62 -5.78 -7.12
CA GLN A 48 14.91 -6.92 -7.68
C GLN A 48 14.46 -7.91 -6.60
N GLU A 49 15.31 -8.17 -5.60
CA GLU A 49 14.95 -9.00 -4.43
C GLU A 49 13.86 -8.33 -3.57
N ASP A 50 13.95 -7.01 -3.28
CA ASP A 50 12.91 -6.25 -2.57
C ASP A 50 11.55 -6.34 -3.28
N GLN A 51 11.54 -6.23 -4.61
CA GLN A 51 10.32 -6.33 -5.42
C GLN A 51 9.76 -7.76 -5.47
N GLU A 52 10.60 -8.79 -5.49
CA GLU A 52 10.15 -10.19 -5.45
C GLU A 52 9.49 -10.52 -4.09
N VAL A 53 10.11 -10.10 -2.98
CA VAL A 53 9.53 -10.29 -1.66
C VAL A 53 8.21 -9.52 -1.51
N GLU A 54 8.10 -8.29 -2.05
CA GLU A 54 6.84 -7.53 -2.07
C GLU A 54 5.75 -8.26 -2.88
N ARG A 55 6.10 -8.85 -4.04
CA ARG A 55 5.17 -9.66 -4.83
C ARG A 55 4.67 -10.88 -4.07
N GLN A 56 5.58 -11.64 -3.45
CA GLN A 56 5.24 -12.83 -2.66
C GLN A 56 4.37 -12.47 -1.45
N ALA A 57 4.72 -11.41 -0.72
CA ALA A 57 3.91 -10.93 0.41
C ALA A 57 2.52 -10.47 -0.03
N THR A 58 2.41 -9.83 -1.19
CA THR A 58 1.13 -9.41 -1.78
C THR A 58 0.29 -10.62 -2.21
N ALA A 59 0.90 -11.61 -2.85
CA ALA A 59 0.24 -12.84 -3.27
C ALA A 59 -0.25 -13.67 -2.06
N ALA A 60 0.59 -13.86 -1.04
CA ALA A 60 0.22 -14.53 0.19
C ALA A 60 -0.96 -13.83 0.90
N ARG A 61 -0.96 -12.49 0.89
CA ARG A 61 -2.08 -11.70 1.41
C ARG A 61 -3.36 -11.91 0.61
N ALA A 62 -3.27 -11.94 -0.72
CA ALA A 62 -4.42 -12.18 -1.59
C ALA A 62 -5.00 -13.59 -1.40
N ALA A 63 -4.13 -14.58 -1.16
CA ALA A 63 -4.51 -15.96 -0.87
C ALA A 63 -5.04 -16.19 0.56
N GLY A 64 -5.03 -15.16 1.43
CA GLY A 64 -5.43 -15.29 2.84
C GLY A 64 -4.48 -16.16 3.68
N SER A 65 -3.30 -16.50 3.16
CA SER A 65 -2.33 -17.36 3.82
C SER A 65 -1.32 -16.55 4.63
N GLY A 66 -1.24 -16.81 5.93
CA GLY A 66 -0.11 -16.42 6.77
C GLY A 66 -0.33 -15.22 7.71
N LYS A 67 0.60 -15.10 8.67
CA LYS A 67 0.66 -13.99 9.63
C LYS A 67 1.00 -12.70 8.89
N ARG A 68 0.32 -11.60 9.23
CA ARG A 68 0.65 -10.28 8.67
C ARG A 68 2.00 -9.80 9.21
N ILE A 69 3.05 -9.94 8.41
CA ILE A 69 4.39 -9.43 8.71
C ILE A 69 4.48 -7.96 8.24
N PRO A 70 4.90 -7.01 9.10
CA PRO A 70 5.16 -5.63 8.71
C PRO A 70 6.18 -5.51 7.57
N ALA A 71 5.99 -4.52 6.68
CA ALA A 71 6.89 -4.29 5.56
C ALA A 71 8.35 -4.05 5.96
N ALA A 72 8.57 -3.42 7.11
CA ALA A 72 9.91 -3.19 7.65
C ALA A 72 10.65 -4.49 8.02
N GLU A 73 9.94 -5.59 8.25
CA GLU A 73 10.55 -6.86 8.62
C GLU A 73 10.98 -7.65 7.37
N TRP A 74 10.08 -7.84 6.40
CA TRP A 74 10.41 -8.63 5.20
C TRP A 74 11.26 -7.85 4.16
N ARG A 75 11.39 -6.52 4.28
CA ARG A 75 12.32 -5.73 3.45
C ARG A 75 13.78 -5.84 3.85
N LYS A 76 14.08 -6.53 4.96
CA LYS A 76 15.45 -6.86 5.35
C LYS A 76 15.89 -8.09 4.57
N ILE A 77 16.64 -7.88 3.50
CA ILE A 77 17.06 -8.93 2.56
C ILE A 77 18.34 -9.56 3.10
N PRO A 78 18.39 -10.88 3.31
CA PRO A 78 19.62 -11.59 3.62
C PRO A 78 20.67 -11.38 2.52
N PHE A 79 21.81 -10.82 2.90
CA PHE A 79 22.98 -10.76 2.02
C PHE A 79 23.92 -11.92 2.29
N THR A 80 24.31 -12.17 3.55
CA THR A 80 25.18 -13.29 3.88
C THR A 80 24.84 -13.86 5.24
N ILE A 81 25.00 -15.17 5.39
CA ILE A 81 24.98 -15.85 6.68
C ILE A 81 26.44 -16.19 6.99
N LYS A 82 26.94 -15.78 8.16
CA LYS A 82 28.35 -15.95 8.56
C LYS A 82 28.62 -17.38 9.03
N ALA A 83 28.35 -18.34 8.16
CA ALA A 83 28.62 -19.75 8.31
C ALA A 83 29.10 -20.32 6.97
N ASP A 84 29.63 -21.54 6.98
CA ASP A 84 30.04 -22.20 5.73
C ASP A 84 28.84 -22.34 4.78
N PRO A 85 28.96 -21.95 3.50
CA PRO A 85 27.92 -22.19 2.49
C PRO A 85 27.51 -23.66 2.35
N GLU A 86 28.33 -24.62 2.78
CA GLU A 86 27.93 -26.04 2.83
C GLU A 86 26.72 -26.27 3.76
N PHE A 87 26.57 -25.47 4.83
CA PHE A 87 25.44 -25.57 5.76
C PHE A 87 24.29 -24.61 5.45
N THR A 88 24.56 -23.52 4.73
CA THR A 88 23.58 -22.42 4.54
C THR A 88 23.15 -22.20 3.10
N GLY A 89 23.89 -22.74 2.14
CA GLY A 89 23.78 -22.35 0.74
C GLY A 89 24.16 -20.87 0.53
N TYR A 90 23.77 -20.33 -0.62
CA TYR A 90 23.84 -18.90 -0.89
C TYR A 90 22.47 -18.26 -0.65
N THR A 91 22.48 -17.01 -0.20
CA THR A 91 21.24 -16.22 -0.17
C THR A 91 20.79 -15.90 -1.60
N ALA A 92 19.51 -15.61 -1.80
CA ALA A 92 18.98 -15.20 -3.12
C ALA A 92 19.75 -14.00 -3.70
N LEU A 93 20.15 -13.04 -2.84
CA LEU A 93 20.95 -11.90 -3.24
C LEU A 93 22.38 -12.31 -3.66
N GLN A 94 23.02 -13.26 -2.94
CA GLN A 94 24.31 -13.82 -3.36
C GLN A 94 24.21 -14.54 -4.69
N ASP A 95 23.20 -15.39 -4.90
CA ASP A 95 23.01 -16.09 -6.15
C ASP A 95 22.81 -15.13 -7.32
N ARG A 96 21.99 -14.08 -7.13
CA ARG A 96 21.83 -13.02 -8.15
C ARG A 96 23.15 -12.34 -8.48
N LEU A 97 23.94 -11.96 -7.48
CA LEU A 97 25.24 -11.33 -7.68
C LEU A 97 26.25 -12.28 -8.34
N ARG A 98 26.19 -13.59 -8.03
CA ARG A 98 27.01 -14.63 -8.69
C ARG A 98 26.70 -14.74 -10.18
N VAL A 99 25.41 -14.78 -10.54
CA VAL A 99 24.97 -14.81 -11.95
C VAL A 99 25.45 -13.57 -12.70
N LEU A 100 25.53 -12.42 -12.04
CA LEU A 100 26.02 -11.16 -12.60
C LEU A 100 27.57 -11.05 -12.57
N GLY A 101 28.29 -12.06 -12.10
CA GLY A 101 29.76 -12.08 -12.04
C GLY A 101 30.39 -11.20 -10.95
N GLU A 102 29.60 -10.72 -9.99
CA GLU A 102 29.98 -9.66 -9.04
C GLU A 102 30.11 -10.13 -7.58
N HIS A 103 30.02 -11.44 -7.35
CA HIS A 103 30.18 -12.06 -6.03
C HIS A 103 31.66 -12.32 -5.72
N ASP A 104 32.31 -11.33 -5.10
CA ASP A 104 33.71 -11.39 -4.67
C ASP A 104 33.95 -10.68 -3.33
N ALA A 105 35.21 -10.68 -2.86
CA ALA A 105 35.62 -10.10 -1.58
C ALA A 105 35.30 -8.59 -1.39
N GLY A 106 35.02 -7.85 -2.47
CA GLY A 106 34.68 -6.43 -2.49
C GLY A 106 33.21 -6.10 -2.15
N ALA A 107 32.36 -7.11 -1.90
CA ALA A 107 30.94 -6.90 -1.61
C ALA A 107 30.69 -5.98 -0.41
N GLY A 108 31.44 -6.18 0.69
CA GLY A 108 31.30 -5.36 1.91
C GLY A 108 31.64 -3.88 1.68
N GLN A 109 32.68 -3.59 0.89
CA GLN A 109 33.04 -2.21 0.54
C GLN A 109 31.97 -1.56 -0.35
N THR A 110 31.39 -2.32 -1.27
CA THR A 110 30.31 -1.86 -2.15
C THR A 110 29.08 -1.46 -1.34
N PHE A 111 28.64 -2.31 -0.40
CA PHE A 111 27.53 -1.97 0.49
C PHE A 111 27.83 -0.80 1.42
N LYS A 112 29.05 -0.70 1.94
CA LYS A 112 29.47 0.48 2.71
C LYS A 112 29.35 1.76 1.89
N ALA A 113 29.79 1.76 0.63
CA ALA A 113 29.71 2.90 -0.26
C ALA A 113 28.25 3.28 -0.64
N LEU A 114 27.36 2.29 -0.79
CA LEU A 114 25.93 2.52 -0.99
C LEU A 114 25.24 3.06 0.28
N ALA A 115 25.65 2.58 1.46
CA ALA A 115 25.15 3.04 2.75
C ALA A 115 25.58 4.48 3.04
N THR A 116 26.83 4.86 2.74
CA THR A 116 27.31 6.25 2.87
C THR A 116 26.50 7.21 2.01
N ARG A 117 25.98 6.76 0.86
CA ARG A 117 25.08 7.54 -0.01
C ARG A 117 23.62 7.52 0.45
N GLY A 118 23.29 6.84 1.55
CA GLY A 118 21.94 6.71 2.07
C GLY A 118 21.01 5.87 1.20
N LEU A 119 21.55 4.99 0.34
CA LEU A 119 20.77 4.16 -0.58
C LEU A 119 20.34 2.84 0.07
N VAL A 120 21.16 2.30 0.96
CA VAL A 120 20.86 1.09 1.73
C VAL A 120 21.13 1.31 3.21
N VAL A 121 20.52 0.49 4.05
CA VAL A 121 20.91 0.25 5.44
C VAL A 121 21.43 -1.18 5.52
N VAL A 122 22.58 -1.35 6.17
CA VAL A 122 23.15 -2.68 6.47
C VAL A 122 22.99 -2.91 7.95
N SER A 123 22.43 -4.06 8.32
CA SER A 123 22.26 -4.48 9.71
C SER A 123 22.66 -5.94 9.89
N GLU A 124 22.78 -6.38 11.13
CA GLU A 124 23.10 -7.77 11.47
C GLU A 124 22.06 -8.30 12.47
N ASP A 125 21.60 -9.53 12.25
CA ASP A 125 20.80 -10.29 13.21
C ASP A 125 21.36 -11.72 13.37
N GLN A 126 20.61 -12.60 14.02
CA GLN A 126 20.96 -14.00 14.19
C GLN A 126 19.91 -14.87 13.50
N VAL A 127 20.37 -15.95 12.86
CA VAL A 127 19.51 -16.97 12.26
C VAL A 127 19.97 -18.34 12.75
N GLU A 128 19.01 -19.21 13.04
CA GLU A 128 19.32 -20.59 13.41
C GLU A 128 19.70 -21.40 12.17
N VAL A 129 20.88 -22.03 12.20
CA VAL A 129 21.41 -22.90 11.15
C VAL A 129 21.73 -24.24 11.78
N PHE A 130 21.14 -25.31 11.28
CA PHE A 130 21.47 -26.66 11.74
C PHE A 130 22.74 -27.17 11.04
N PRO A 131 23.70 -27.81 11.75
CA PRO A 131 23.74 -28.09 13.19
C PRO A 131 24.45 -27.01 14.04
N LEU A 132 24.77 -25.85 13.46
CA LEU A 132 25.63 -24.80 14.05
C LEU A 132 24.96 -23.94 15.15
N GLY A 133 23.63 -23.98 15.26
CA GLY A 133 22.86 -23.10 16.15
C GLY A 133 22.69 -21.69 15.59
N PHE A 134 22.60 -20.67 16.44
CA PHE A 134 22.43 -19.28 16.01
C PHE A 134 23.74 -18.72 15.45
N VAL A 135 23.69 -18.31 14.18
CA VAL A 135 24.80 -17.69 13.48
C VAL A 135 24.44 -16.29 13.01
N PRO A 136 25.41 -15.36 12.92
CA PRO A 136 25.11 -14.01 12.49
C PRO A 136 24.75 -13.95 11.01
N ARG A 137 23.77 -13.11 10.67
CA ARG A 137 23.33 -12.87 9.31
C ARG A 137 23.34 -11.38 9.01
N VAL A 138 23.99 -11.01 7.91
CA VAL A 138 24.00 -9.64 7.40
C VAL A 138 22.78 -9.43 6.52
N LEU A 139 22.05 -8.38 6.83
CA LEU A 139 20.84 -7.95 6.15
C LEU A 139 21.07 -6.62 5.46
N VAL A 140 20.47 -6.45 4.29
CA VAL A 140 20.47 -5.20 3.53
C VAL A 140 19.04 -4.76 3.29
N GLU A 141 18.74 -3.51 3.62
CA GLU A 141 17.44 -2.89 3.36
C GLU A 141 17.61 -1.69 2.43
N LEU A 142 16.79 -1.60 1.38
CA LEU A 142 16.74 -0.40 0.56
C LEU A 142 16.01 0.74 1.28
N THR A 143 16.64 1.91 1.30
CA THR A 143 15.95 3.12 1.75
C THR A 143 14.91 3.57 0.72
N ARG A 144 14.06 4.53 1.10
CA ARG A 144 13.16 5.19 0.14
C ARG A 144 13.93 5.84 -1.02
N LEU A 145 15.11 6.40 -0.74
CA LEU A 145 15.99 6.97 -1.76
C LEU A 145 16.62 5.87 -2.62
N GLY A 146 17.09 4.78 -2.02
CA GLY A 146 17.62 3.60 -2.72
C GLY A 146 16.64 3.02 -3.73
N ARG A 147 15.40 2.74 -3.31
CA ARG A 147 14.33 2.29 -4.23
C ARG A 147 14.03 3.28 -5.35
N ALA A 148 14.06 4.59 -5.07
CA ALA A 148 13.84 5.60 -6.10
C ALA A 148 15.00 5.66 -7.10
N CYS A 149 16.24 5.58 -6.61
CA CYS A 149 17.47 5.55 -7.40
C CYS A 149 17.50 4.31 -8.32
N ALA A 150 17.27 3.12 -7.77
CA ALA A 150 17.22 1.87 -8.54
C ALA A 150 16.15 1.92 -9.64
N ARG A 151 14.92 2.37 -9.32
CA ARG A 151 13.86 2.54 -10.32
C ARG A 151 14.24 3.50 -11.44
N ALA A 152 14.82 4.65 -11.10
CA ALA A 152 15.25 5.63 -12.08
C ALA A 152 16.30 5.01 -13.03
N GLY A 153 17.25 4.27 -12.48
CA GLY A 153 18.30 3.59 -13.23
C GLY A 153 17.83 2.45 -14.13
N LEU A 154 16.82 1.70 -13.67
CA LEU A 154 16.23 0.58 -14.42
C LEU A 154 15.13 1.04 -15.40
N GLY A 155 14.83 2.34 -15.46
CA GLY A 155 13.75 2.86 -16.30
C GLY A 155 12.34 2.44 -15.83
N GLU A 156 12.20 1.99 -14.59
CA GLU A 156 10.93 1.53 -14.05
C GLU A 156 10.07 2.71 -13.57
N ALA A 157 8.84 2.77 -14.08
CA ALA A 157 7.85 3.71 -13.58
C ALA A 157 7.45 3.35 -12.13
N PRO A 158 7.25 4.34 -11.24
CA PRO A 158 6.62 4.08 -9.96
C PRO A 158 5.27 3.41 -10.17
N SER A 159 4.93 2.43 -9.34
CA SER A 159 3.58 1.85 -9.37
C SER A 159 2.56 2.98 -9.30
N ALA A 160 1.64 2.99 -10.27
CA ALA A 160 0.62 4.02 -10.37
C ALA A 160 -0.22 3.98 -9.09
N ARG A 161 0.07 4.88 -8.16
CA ARG A 161 -0.75 5.02 -6.97
C ARG A 161 -2.12 5.48 -7.45
N ARG A 162 -3.16 4.68 -7.19
CA ARG A 162 -4.54 5.07 -7.46
C ARG A 162 -4.75 6.53 -7.00
N PRO A 163 -5.28 7.41 -7.86
CA PRO A 163 -5.58 8.79 -7.48
C PRO A 163 -6.32 8.84 -6.14
N THR A 164 -5.94 9.76 -5.26
CA THR A 164 -6.45 9.80 -3.89
C THR A 164 -7.98 9.89 -3.82
N HIS A 165 -8.61 10.54 -4.82
CA HIS A 165 -10.06 10.65 -4.91
C HIS A 165 -10.74 9.32 -5.34
N LEU A 166 -10.02 8.33 -5.86
CA LEU A 166 -10.60 7.03 -6.19
C LEU A 166 -10.51 6.02 -5.03
N LEU A 167 -11.53 5.17 -4.93
CA LEU A 167 -11.75 4.14 -3.92
C LEU A 167 -10.99 2.86 -4.29
N SER A 168 -10.59 2.10 -3.27
CA SER A 168 -10.16 0.71 -3.49
C SER A 168 -11.31 -0.13 -3.99
N GLU A 169 -10.99 -1.25 -4.64
CA GLU A 169 -11.98 -2.23 -5.08
C GLU A 169 -12.92 -2.62 -3.94
N TRP A 170 -12.36 -2.87 -2.75
CA TRP A 170 -13.13 -3.16 -1.55
C TRP A 170 -14.10 -2.03 -1.17
N LEU A 171 -13.63 -0.78 -1.11
CA LEU A 171 -14.48 0.36 -0.74
C LEU A 171 -15.50 0.69 -1.84
N TRP A 172 -15.13 0.50 -3.11
CA TRP A 172 -16.03 0.62 -4.25
C TRP A 172 -17.12 -0.44 -4.21
N SER A 173 -16.76 -1.70 -3.96
CA SER A 173 -17.71 -2.81 -3.79
C SER A 173 -18.67 -2.56 -2.64
N SER A 174 -18.17 -2.08 -1.48
CA SER A 174 -19.02 -1.68 -0.36
C SER A 174 -19.97 -0.54 -0.73
N LEU A 175 -19.49 0.48 -1.46
CA LEU A 175 -20.34 1.57 -1.93
C LEU A 175 -21.42 1.09 -2.90
N MET A 176 -21.09 0.15 -3.80
CA MET A 176 -22.04 -0.46 -4.75
C MET A 176 -23.11 -1.28 -4.05
N LYS A 177 -22.80 -1.98 -2.95
CA LYS A 177 -23.82 -2.66 -2.13
C LYS A 177 -24.83 -1.68 -1.54
N VAL A 178 -24.35 -0.57 -0.98
CA VAL A 178 -25.22 0.48 -0.45
C VAL A 178 -26.05 1.12 -1.56
N ALA A 179 -25.47 1.32 -2.75
CA ALA A 179 -26.19 1.82 -3.92
C ALA A 179 -27.29 0.85 -4.38
N SER A 180 -27.00 -0.45 -4.46
CA SER A 180 -27.96 -1.50 -4.86
C SER A 180 -29.11 -1.67 -3.87
N ALA A 181 -28.90 -1.39 -2.59
CA ALA A 181 -29.94 -1.45 -1.57
C ALA A 181 -30.99 -0.32 -1.73
N GLY A 182 -30.70 0.71 -2.52
CA GLY A 182 -31.65 1.76 -2.86
C GLY A 182 -32.16 2.54 -1.64
N PRO A 183 -33.42 3.02 -1.68
CA PRO A 183 -34.02 3.77 -0.58
C PRO A 183 -34.16 2.98 0.72
N ASP A 184 -34.28 1.65 0.64
CA ASP A 184 -34.47 0.77 1.80
C ASP A 184 -33.20 0.64 2.65
N GLY A 185 -32.04 1.00 2.08
CA GLY A 185 -30.76 0.99 2.75
C GLY A 185 -30.19 -0.40 3.02
N LEU A 186 -28.88 -0.46 3.22
CA LEU A 186 -28.14 -1.69 3.55
C LEU A 186 -28.08 -1.87 5.07
N SER A 187 -28.36 -3.07 5.58
CA SER A 187 -28.20 -3.37 7.01
C SER A 187 -26.74 -3.22 7.46
N ASP A 188 -26.52 -2.98 8.76
CA ASP A 188 -25.14 -2.91 9.29
C ASP A 188 -24.43 -4.27 9.24
N ASP A 189 -25.17 -5.38 9.36
CA ASP A 189 -24.64 -6.75 9.25
C ASP A 189 -24.16 -7.09 7.84
N ASP A 190 -24.84 -6.56 6.81
CA ASP A 190 -24.44 -6.73 5.41
C ASP A 190 -23.30 -5.79 4.99
N MET A 191 -23.02 -4.77 5.80
CA MET A 191 -21.94 -3.83 5.58
C MET A 191 -20.59 -4.49 5.86
N TRP A 192 -19.69 -4.44 4.87
CA TRP A 192 -18.43 -5.17 4.97
C TRP A 192 -17.45 -4.53 5.94
N GLY A 193 -17.40 -5.07 7.16
CA GLY A 193 -16.35 -4.83 8.16
C GLY A 193 -16.13 -3.35 8.46
N ARG A 194 -14.91 -2.86 8.23
CA ARG A 194 -14.51 -1.47 8.56
C ARG A 194 -14.89 -0.43 7.50
N SER A 195 -15.59 -0.80 6.44
CA SER A 195 -15.88 0.10 5.31
C SER A 195 -16.65 1.35 5.73
N LYS A 196 -17.60 1.23 6.68
CA LYS A 196 -18.35 2.36 7.25
C LYS A 196 -17.46 3.47 7.82
N PHE A 197 -16.31 3.13 8.40
CA PHE A 197 -15.38 4.13 8.94
C PHE A 197 -14.67 4.97 7.86
N TYR A 198 -14.62 4.48 6.61
CA TYR A 198 -13.98 5.15 5.49
C TYR A 198 -14.97 5.83 4.54
N LEU A 199 -16.22 5.34 4.49
CA LEU A 199 -17.28 5.86 3.62
C LEU A 199 -18.28 6.75 4.36
N GLY A 200 -18.57 6.48 5.63
CA GLY A 200 -19.67 7.07 6.38
C GLY A 200 -19.45 8.51 6.84
N THR A 201 -20.50 9.32 6.87
CA THR A 201 -20.47 10.64 7.51
C THR A 201 -20.13 10.53 8.99
N GLY A 202 -19.38 11.50 9.53
CA GLY A 202 -19.11 11.58 10.98
C GLY A 202 -17.99 10.68 11.52
N TYR A 203 -17.47 9.73 10.74
CA TYR A 203 -16.35 8.89 11.19
C TYR A 203 -14.98 9.54 10.99
N ARG A 204 -14.14 9.42 12.02
CA ARG A 204 -12.70 9.66 11.97
C ARG A 204 -11.99 8.34 12.29
N PRO A 205 -11.46 7.59 11.31
CA PRO A 205 -10.66 6.42 11.63
C PRO A 205 -9.46 6.83 12.50
N HIS A 206 -9.28 6.19 13.65
CA HIS A 206 -8.19 6.53 14.57
C HIS A 206 -6.80 6.29 13.94
N GLY A 207 -5.91 7.29 14.07
CA GLY A 207 -4.47 7.17 13.80
C GLY A 207 -3.88 8.31 12.94
N PRO A 208 -2.55 8.52 12.99
CA PRO A 208 -1.85 9.60 12.25
C PRO A 208 -1.89 9.47 10.72
N HIS A 209 -2.42 8.35 10.21
CA HIS A 209 -2.64 8.09 8.78
C HIS A 209 -4.09 7.74 8.45
N GLY A 210 -5.01 7.85 9.43
CA GLY A 210 -6.44 7.68 9.22
C GLY A 210 -6.96 8.85 8.37
N GLY A 211 -7.12 8.62 7.07
CA GLY A 211 -7.78 9.58 6.20
C GLY A 211 -9.17 9.91 6.72
N ARG A 212 -9.63 11.15 6.55
CA ARG A 212 -11.01 11.52 6.88
C ARG A 212 -11.96 10.62 6.09
N SER A 213 -13.03 10.15 6.75
CA SER A 213 -14.09 9.45 6.03
C SER A 213 -14.64 10.36 4.92
N ARG A 214 -15.06 9.74 3.82
CA ARG A 214 -15.44 10.47 2.60
C ARG A 214 -16.87 10.98 2.60
N GLY A 215 -17.71 10.57 3.55
CA GLY A 215 -19.10 11.02 3.66
C GLY A 215 -19.97 10.63 2.46
N LEU A 216 -19.66 9.50 1.81
CA LEU A 216 -20.39 8.98 0.66
C LEU A 216 -21.64 8.19 1.08
N ILE A 217 -21.72 7.79 2.35
CA ILE A 217 -22.89 7.11 2.93
C ILE A 217 -23.26 7.73 4.27
N ASP A 218 -24.52 7.65 4.65
CA ASP A 218 -25.06 8.04 5.96
C ASP A 218 -25.82 6.88 6.59
N GLU A 219 -25.79 6.85 7.92
CA GLU A 219 -26.59 5.93 8.74
C GLU A 219 -27.94 6.59 9.03
N PHE A 220 -29.02 5.83 8.91
CA PHE A 220 -30.36 6.30 9.26
C PHE A 220 -31.13 5.22 10.04
N PRO A 221 -31.97 5.63 11.00
CA PRO A 221 -32.79 4.69 11.75
C PRO A 221 -33.98 4.22 10.91
N VAL A 222 -34.26 2.92 10.96
CA VAL A 222 -35.52 2.32 10.53
C VAL A 222 -36.38 2.14 11.77
N THR A 223 -37.52 2.84 11.81
CA THR A 223 -38.44 2.81 12.94
C THR A 223 -39.60 1.85 12.69
N GLU A 224 -40.08 1.22 13.76
CA GLU A 224 -41.29 0.40 13.76
C GLU A 224 -42.33 1.06 14.68
N GLY A 225 -43.59 1.12 14.24
CA GLY A 225 -44.66 1.88 14.90
C GLY A 225 -44.92 3.25 14.28
N GLU A 226 -45.97 3.93 14.74
CA GLU A 226 -46.38 5.28 14.30
C GLU A 226 -46.44 6.24 15.49
N GLY A 227 -46.06 7.51 15.27
CA GLY A 227 -46.18 8.56 16.28
C GLY A 227 -45.23 8.39 17.48
N GLU A 228 -45.72 8.61 18.69
CA GLU A 228 -44.93 8.60 19.93
C GLU A 228 -44.48 7.19 20.37
N GLU A 229 -45.08 6.14 19.79
CA GLU A 229 -44.72 4.73 20.07
C GLU A 229 -43.65 4.18 19.10
N ALA A 230 -43.19 5.00 18.14
CA ALA A 230 -42.18 4.59 17.18
C ALA A 230 -40.83 4.36 17.89
N PHE A 231 -40.31 3.13 17.79
CA PHE A 231 -38.98 2.79 18.29
C PHE A 231 -38.05 2.47 17.13
N VAL A 232 -36.75 2.70 17.32
CA VAL A 232 -35.73 2.34 16.34
C VAL A 232 -35.56 0.82 16.36
N ARG A 233 -35.94 0.17 15.26
CA ARG A 233 -35.77 -1.27 15.06
C ARG A 233 -34.33 -1.60 14.72
N GLU A 234 -33.76 -0.85 13.77
CA GLU A 234 -32.39 -1.04 13.31
C GLU A 234 -31.84 0.22 12.65
N TYR A 235 -30.52 0.24 12.42
CA TYR A 235 -29.86 1.26 11.63
C TYR A 235 -29.44 0.69 10.27
N ARG A 236 -29.65 1.47 9.22
CA ARG A 236 -29.28 1.12 7.85
C ARG A 236 -28.43 2.21 7.21
N TRP A 237 -27.70 1.84 6.16
CA TRP A 237 -26.81 2.70 5.40
C TRP A 237 -27.44 3.06 4.05
N ARG A 238 -27.41 4.33 3.67
CA ARG A 238 -27.82 4.79 2.33
C ARG A 238 -26.77 5.71 1.72
N LEU A 239 -26.92 6.00 0.43
CA LEU A 239 -26.05 6.96 -0.26
C LEU A 239 -26.41 8.40 0.12
N THR A 240 -25.38 9.20 0.39
CA THR A 240 -25.52 10.66 0.41
C THR A 240 -25.56 11.21 -1.01
N ASP A 241 -25.90 12.50 -1.17
CA ASP A 241 -25.79 13.22 -2.45
C ASP A 241 -24.36 13.15 -3.01
N ALA A 242 -23.36 13.30 -2.14
CA ALA A 242 -21.96 13.16 -2.51
C ALA A 242 -21.60 11.74 -2.95
N GLY A 243 -22.19 10.72 -2.29
CA GLY A 243 -22.09 9.32 -2.72
C GLY A 243 -22.62 9.11 -4.13
N ARG A 244 -23.83 9.61 -4.42
CA ARG A 244 -24.46 9.54 -5.75
C ARG A 244 -23.62 10.25 -6.80
N GLN A 245 -23.17 11.48 -6.51
CA GLN A 245 -22.31 12.23 -7.42
C GLN A 245 -20.99 11.51 -7.70
N HIS A 246 -20.34 10.97 -6.67
CA HIS A 246 -19.09 10.21 -6.82
C HIS A 246 -19.28 9.01 -7.76
N ILE A 247 -20.38 8.26 -7.60
CA ILE A 247 -20.69 7.12 -8.45
C ILE A 247 -20.88 7.57 -9.90
N THR A 248 -21.67 8.62 -10.14
CA THR A 248 -21.94 9.14 -11.48
C THR A 248 -20.66 9.64 -12.16
N GLU A 249 -19.85 10.43 -11.46
CA GLU A 249 -18.65 11.06 -12.01
C GLU A 249 -17.55 10.04 -12.37
N TYR A 250 -17.38 9.01 -11.55
CA TYR A 250 -16.28 8.05 -11.70
C TYR A 250 -16.72 6.66 -12.21
N ARG A 251 -17.97 6.51 -12.66
CA ARG A 251 -18.57 5.23 -13.07
C ARG A 251 -17.70 4.46 -14.05
N ASP A 252 -17.37 5.07 -15.18
CA ASP A 252 -16.61 4.44 -16.26
C ASP A 252 -15.15 4.18 -15.86
N THR A 253 -14.60 5.06 -15.01
CA THR A 253 -13.25 4.88 -14.45
C THR A 253 -13.20 3.60 -13.61
N TYR A 254 -14.18 3.40 -12.71
CA TYR A 254 -14.22 2.18 -11.91
C TYR A 254 -14.57 0.93 -12.70
N ARG A 255 -15.41 1.03 -13.76
CA ARG A 255 -15.66 -0.09 -14.67
C ARG A 255 -14.37 -0.60 -15.31
N GLY A 256 -13.48 0.32 -15.70
CA GLY A 256 -12.15 -0.04 -16.22
C GLY A 256 -11.20 -0.60 -15.16
N MET A 257 -11.25 -0.07 -13.93
CA MET A 257 -10.35 -0.50 -12.85
C MET A 257 -10.74 -1.83 -12.20
N TYR A 258 -12.04 -2.07 -12.03
CA TYR A 258 -12.61 -3.19 -11.29
C TYR A 258 -13.75 -3.84 -12.09
N PRO A 259 -13.46 -4.48 -13.23
CA PRO A 259 -14.48 -5.00 -14.15
C PRO A 259 -15.38 -6.07 -13.53
N ASN A 260 -14.94 -6.71 -12.44
CA ASN A 260 -15.67 -7.76 -11.74
C ASN A 260 -16.62 -7.24 -10.66
N VAL A 261 -16.62 -5.93 -10.36
CA VAL A 261 -17.53 -5.35 -9.38
C VAL A 261 -18.80 -4.88 -10.08
N PRO A 262 -19.98 -5.48 -9.79
CA PRO A 262 -21.24 -5.02 -10.36
C PRO A 262 -21.50 -3.56 -9.99
N ILE A 263 -21.88 -2.76 -10.98
CA ILE A 263 -22.21 -1.34 -10.79
C ILE A 263 -23.72 -1.21 -10.71
N ALA A 264 -24.24 -0.77 -9.56
CA ALA A 264 -25.65 -0.47 -9.38
C ALA A 264 -26.08 0.66 -10.33
N GLU A 265 -27.27 0.53 -10.94
CA GLU A 265 -27.92 1.69 -11.54
C GLU A 265 -28.49 2.55 -10.41
N LEU A 266 -28.22 3.86 -10.44
CA LEU A 266 -28.78 4.78 -9.48
C LEU A 266 -30.23 5.07 -9.88
N ALA A 267 -31.17 4.81 -8.96
CA ALA A 267 -32.54 5.30 -9.06
C ALA A 267 -32.61 6.79 -8.69
#